data_AF-J9BQ15-F1
#
_entry.id   AF-J9BQ15-F1
#
_cell.length_a   1.000
_cell.length_b   1.000
_cell.length_c   1.000
_cell.angle_alpha   90.00
_cell.angle_beta   90.00
_cell.angle_gamma   90.00
#
_symmetry.space_group_name_H-M   'P 1'
#
loop_
_entity.id
_entity.type
_entity.pdbx_description
1 polymer ?
#
loop_
_entity_poly.entity_id
_entity_poly.type
_entity_poly.pdbx_seq_one_letter_code
_entity_poly.pdbx_strand_id
1 'polypeptide(L)'
;MLLDFDGGVHRVNAAHRCDTVQISKWEEVVEVLQSPELADYDTIVIDTAGKMLSFMDVYLIKGNSNMKKKDGSLSLQGYGARKAMFISFISKVMTMGKSVIFVAHEREEKVGEDKQIRPEIGGSSAGDLIKELDLVGYMEAIGKNRTISFDPCEKFYGKNTCNLPSRLQIPVLIDEKGNVTGQNNFMSNIIKTYKEYQAKQTELSNQYESLMEGIKETIATVNDVESANKVAEELSTLGHIFDSKLQAGLLLNKRCNEIGLKFNKLKKTYEAA
;
A
#
# COMPACT_ATOMS: atom_id res chain seq x y z
N MET A 1 13.69 10.98 4.84
CA MET A 1 14.51 11.79 3.92
C MET A 1 13.72 12.15 2.68
N LEU A 2 13.86 13.38 2.18
CA LEU A 2 13.30 13.87 0.92
C LEU A 2 14.35 13.79 -0.19
N LEU A 3 13.97 13.23 -1.34
CA LEU A 3 14.70 13.36 -2.60
C LEU A 3 13.98 14.42 -3.44
N ASP A 4 14.59 15.60 -3.50
CA ASP A 4 14.05 16.75 -4.23
C ASP A 4 14.60 16.75 -5.66
N PHE A 5 13.73 16.55 -6.64
CA PHE A 5 14.03 16.51 -8.06
C PHE A 5 13.76 17.85 -8.77
N ASP A 6 13.06 18.80 -8.14
CA ASP A 6 12.64 20.06 -8.78
C ASP A 6 13.11 21.35 -8.07
N GLY A 7 13.81 21.20 -6.94
CA GLY A 7 14.35 22.29 -6.13
C GLY A 7 13.28 23.04 -5.34
N GLY A 8 12.10 22.45 -5.15
CA GLY A 8 10.97 23.01 -4.44
C GLY A 8 11.25 23.31 -2.97
N VAL A 9 12.14 22.54 -2.33
CA VAL A 9 12.42 22.66 -0.89
C VAL A 9 12.96 24.04 -0.52
N HIS A 10 13.66 24.71 -1.43
CA HIS A 10 14.21 26.05 -1.18
C HIS A 10 13.13 27.12 -1.05
N ARG A 11 11.94 26.88 -1.62
CA ARG A 11 10.80 27.81 -1.62
C ARG A 11 9.87 27.62 -0.42
N VAL A 12 10.04 26.56 0.38
CA VAL A 12 9.18 26.31 1.55
C VAL A 12 9.76 26.92 2.82
N ASN A 13 8.86 27.25 3.75
CA ASN A 13 9.22 27.73 5.09
C ASN A 13 10.06 26.67 5.84
N ALA A 14 11.04 27.12 6.63
CA ALA A 14 11.93 26.25 7.40
C ALA A 14 11.19 25.25 8.30
N ALA A 15 10.02 25.60 8.83
CA ALA A 15 9.19 24.71 9.65
C ALA A 15 8.67 23.48 8.91
N HIS A 16 8.64 23.52 7.57
CA HIS A 16 8.23 22.39 6.73
C HIS A 16 9.41 21.57 6.19
N ARG A 17 10.65 22.02 6.39
CA ARG A 17 11.83 21.32 5.85
C ARG A 17 12.17 20.08 6.67
N CYS A 18 12.76 19.11 6.00
CA CYS A 18 13.34 17.90 6.58
C CYS A 18 14.68 17.60 5.88
N ASP A 19 15.39 16.56 6.33
CA ASP A 19 16.62 16.14 5.66
C ASP A 19 16.35 15.82 4.19
N THR A 20 17.03 16.56 3.33
CA THR A 20 16.74 16.61 1.89
C THR A 20 18.03 16.41 1.11
N VAL A 21 17.97 15.52 0.12
CA VAL A 21 19.00 15.39 -0.92
C VAL A 21 18.45 16.01 -2.20
N GLN A 22 19.14 17.02 -2.70
CA GLN A 22 18.83 17.59 -4.01
C GLN A 22 19.34 16.65 -5.09
N ILE A 23 18.46 16.21 -5.97
CA ILE A 23 18.77 15.34 -7.10
C ILE A 23 18.87 16.16 -8.38
N SER A 24 20.01 16.04 -9.04
CA SER A 24 20.38 16.68 -10.30
C SER A 24 20.65 15.67 -11.42
N LYS A 25 20.73 14.38 -11.09
CA LYS A 25 20.86 13.26 -12.05
C LYS A 25 20.44 11.94 -11.40
N TRP A 26 20.05 10.95 -12.19
CA TRP A 26 19.57 9.67 -11.65
C TRP A 26 20.65 8.91 -10.86
N GLU A 27 21.92 9.03 -11.26
CA GLU A 27 23.04 8.37 -10.58
C GLU A 27 23.08 8.68 -9.07
N GLU A 28 22.72 9.90 -8.66
CA GLU A 28 22.67 10.31 -7.25
C GLU A 28 21.61 9.52 -6.47
N VAL A 29 20.49 9.15 -7.10
CA VAL A 29 19.49 8.28 -6.46
C VAL A 29 20.09 6.89 -6.19
N VAL A 30 20.92 6.38 -7.11
CA VAL A 30 21.59 5.09 -6.92
C VAL A 30 22.58 5.16 -5.76
N GLU A 31 23.37 6.23 -5.69
CA GLU A 31 24.33 6.51 -4.62
C GLU A 31 23.61 6.63 -3.26
N VAL A 32 22.53 7.39 -3.19
CA VAL A 32 21.71 7.53 -1.96
C VAL A 32 21.18 6.18 -1.50
N LEU A 33 20.67 5.35 -2.41
CA LEU A 33 20.18 4.00 -2.09
C LEU A 33 21.28 3.00 -1.70
N GLN A 34 22.55 3.39 -1.82
CA GLN A 34 23.71 2.62 -1.36
C GLN A 34 24.36 3.23 -0.11
N SER A 35 23.97 4.45 0.26
CA SER A 35 24.54 5.16 1.40
C SER A 35 24.16 4.48 2.71
N PRO A 36 25.13 4.29 3.64
CA PRO A 36 24.83 3.79 4.98
C PRO A 36 23.94 4.75 5.78
N GLU A 37 23.99 6.05 5.49
CA GLU A 37 23.16 7.08 6.14
C GLU A 37 21.66 6.86 5.87
N LEU A 38 21.32 6.14 4.79
CA LEU A 38 19.94 5.79 4.51
C LEU A 38 19.34 4.86 5.58
N ALA A 39 20.18 4.16 6.36
CA ALA A 39 19.74 3.30 7.45
C ALA A 39 18.89 4.06 8.48
N ASP A 40 19.24 5.31 8.78
CA ASP A 40 18.60 6.15 9.81
C ASP A 40 17.19 6.65 9.42
N TYR A 41 16.76 6.41 8.17
CA TYR A 41 15.47 6.87 7.67
C TYR A 41 14.51 5.71 7.39
N ASP A 42 13.33 5.74 8.02
CA ASP A 42 12.26 4.77 7.73
C ASP A 42 11.54 5.05 6.40
N THR A 43 11.58 6.30 5.94
CA THR A 43 10.75 6.78 4.82
C THR A 43 11.57 7.61 3.83
N ILE A 44 11.40 7.30 2.55
CA ILE A 44 11.93 8.06 1.41
C ILE A 44 10.77 8.81 0.76
N VAL A 45 10.88 10.13 0.64
CA VAL A 45 9.90 10.97 -0.06
C VAL A 45 10.49 11.38 -1.41
N ILE A 46 9.70 11.27 -2.47
CA ILE A 46 10.05 11.65 -3.83
C ILE A 46 9.23 12.89 -4.20
N ASP A 47 9.89 14.02 -4.44
CA ASP A 47 9.23 15.27 -4.84
C ASP A 47 9.94 15.87 -6.07
N THR A 48 9.37 15.91 -7.28
CA THR A 48 8.11 15.30 -7.71
C THR A 48 8.34 14.03 -8.54
N ALA A 49 7.38 13.11 -8.52
CA ALA A 49 7.42 11.85 -9.26
C ALA A 49 7.55 12.04 -10.78
N GLY A 50 6.88 13.05 -11.35
CA GLY A 50 7.00 13.37 -12.78
C GLY A 50 8.41 13.77 -13.18
N LYS A 51 9.07 14.59 -12.33
CA LYS A 51 10.45 15.00 -12.56
C LYS A 51 11.44 13.86 -12.36
N MET A 52 11.24 13.00 -11.36
CA MET A 52 11.99 11.75 -11.17
C MET A 52 12.01 10.88 -12.44
N LEU A 53 10.84 10.67 -13.07
CA LEU A 53 10.77 9.92 -14.33
C LEU A 53 11.56 10.59 -15.45
N SER A 54 11.53 11.92 -15.52
CA SER A 54 12.32 12.67 -16.51
C SER A 54 13.84 12.45 -16.33
N PHE A 55 14.32 12.31 -15.09
CA PHE A 55 15.71 11.96 -14.82
C PHE A 55 16.06 10.52 -15.24
N MET A 56 15.13 9.57 -15.07
CA MET A 56 15.30 8.21 -15.61
C MET A 56 15.39 8.22 -17.13
N ASP A 57 14.55 9.01 -17.82
CA ASP A 57 14.57 9.14 -19.28
C ASP A 57 15.98 9.56 -19.76
N VAL A 58 16.54 10.61 -19.14
CA VAL A 58 17.88 11.13 -19.45
C VAL A 58 18.96 10.07 -19.19
N TYR A 59 18.87 9.38 -18.05
CA TYR A 59 19.82 8.32 -17.68
C TYR A 59 19.82 7.17 -18.70
N LEU A 60 18.64 6.71 -19.12
CA LEU A 60 18.51 5.63 -20.09
C LEU A 60 19.03 6.03 -21.48
N ILE A 61 18.72 7.24 -21.93
CA ILE A 61 19.20 7.76 -23.22
C ILE A 61 20.73 7.90 -23.21
N LYS A 62 21.31 8.34 -22.09
CA LYS A 62 22.77 8.44 -21.92
C LYS A 62 23.44 7.06 -21.95
N GLY A 63 22.82 6.06 -21.34
CA GLY A 63 23.33 4.68 -21.34
C GLY A 63 23.18 3.95 -22.68
N ASN A 64 22.15 4.27 -23.47
CA ASN A 64 21.93 3.68 -24.79
C ASN A 64 21.15 4.63 -25.72
N SER A 65 21.81 5.13 -26.76
CA SER A 65 21.21 6.08 -27.71
C SER A 65 20.02 5.52 -28.50
N ASN A 66 19.89 4.20 -28.63
CA ASN A 66 18.72 3.54 -29.25
C ASN A 66 17.44 3.68 -28.42
N MET A 67 17.57 4.13 -27.17
CA MET A 67 16.43 4.47 -26.31
C MET A 67 15.78 5.82 -26.68
N LYS A 68 16.37 6.58 -27.60
CA LYS A 68 15.91 7.90 -28.04
C LYS A 68 15.28 7.83 -29.44
N LYS A 69 14.13 8.47 -29.63
CA LYS A 69 13.53 8.74 -30.94
C LYS A 69 14.18 9.95 -31.60
N LYS A 70 13.90 10.13 -32.90
CA LYS A 70 14.39 11.29 -33.66
C LYS A 70 13.93 12.64 -33.09
N ASP A 71 12.75 12.69 -32.47
CA ASP A 71 12.18 13.89 -31.81
C ASP A 71 12.76 14.16 -30.42
N GLY A 72 13.63 13.30 -29.92
CA GLY A 72 14.25 13.42 -28.61
C GLY A 72 13.50 12.75 -27.45
N SER A 73 12.29 12.25 -27.69
CA SER A 73 11.52 11.47 -26.70
C SER A 73 12.03 10.03 -26.59
N LEU A 74 11.56 9.27 -25.59
CA LEU A 74 11.90 7.85 -25.46
C LEU A 74 11.31 7.01 -26.61
N SER A 75 12.08 6.01 -27.04
CA SER A 75 11.60 4.93 -27.92
C SER A 75 10.64 4.00 -27.15
N LEU A 76 9.91 3.14 -27.86
CA LEU A 76 9.03 2.15 -27.22
C LEU A 76 9.83 1.24 -26.26
N GLN A 77 11.03 0.84 -26.68
CA GLN A 77 11.98 0.11 -25.83
C GLN A 77 12.41 0.94 -24.62
N GLY A 78 12.66 2.25 -24.82
CA GLY A 78 12.99 3.19 -23.75
C GLY A 78 11.89 3.30 -22.69
N TYR A 79 10.62 3.38 -23.08
CA TYR A 79 9.50 3.38 -22.13
C TYR A 79 9.41 2.08 -21.33
N GLY A 80 9.67 0.93 -21.95
CA GLY A 80 9.75 -0.36 -21.25
C GLY A 80 10.90 -0.42 -20.25
N ALA A 81 12.09 0.08 -20.64
CA ALA A 81 13.25 0.14 -19.75
C ALA A 81 13.02 1.07 -18.55
N ARG A 82 12.39 2.23 -18.76
CA ARG A 82 12.02 3.14 -17.68
C ARG A 82 11.03 2.52 -16.72
N LYS A 83 10.01 1.82 -17.23
CA LYS A 83 9.06 1.09 -16.39
C LYS A 83 9.79 0.07 -15.51
N ALA A 84 10.68 -0.74 -16.09
CA ALA A 84 11.44 -1.73 -15.33
C ALA A 84 12.34 -1.08 -14.25
N MET A 85 12.99 0.04 -14.59
CA MET A 85 13.84 0.80 -13.69
C MET A 85 13.06 1.41 -12.52
N PHE A 86 11.86 1.93 -12.79
CA PHE A 86 10.96 2.45 -11.77
C PHE A 86 10.44 1.36 -10.81
N ILE A 87 10.02 0.21 -11.35
CA ILE A 87 9.62 -0.94 -10.53
C ILE A 87 10.79 -1.42 -9.69
N SER A 88 11.99 -1.54 -10.28
CA SER A 88 13.20 -1.94 -9.56
C SER A 88 13.55 -0.99 -8.42
N PHE A 89 13.31 0.31 -8.59
CA PHE A 89 13.48 1.30 -7.53
C PHE A 89 12.52 1.00 -6.36
N ILE A 90 11.22 0.82 -6.63
CA ILE A 90 10.21 0.52 -5.60
C ILE A 90 10.57 -0.78 -4.88
N SER A 91 10.82 -1.86 -5.62
CA SER A 91 11.18 -3.16 -5.05
C SER A 91 12.43 -3.07 -4.17
N LYS A 92 13.43 -2.26 -4.56
CA LYS A 92 14.63 -2.05 -3.75
C LYS A 92 14.28 -1.35 -2.43
N VAL A 93 13.50 -0.27 -2.45
CA VAL A 93 13.09 0.44 -1.23
C VAL A 93 12.27 -0.47 -0.31
N MET A 94 11.34 -1.25 -0.87
CA MET A 94 10.56 -2.23 -0.11
C MET A 94 11.44 -3.32 0.52
N THR A 95 12.42 -3.85 -0.23
CA THR A 95 13.37 -4.87 0.29
C THR A 95 14.21 -4.33 1.44
N MET A 96 14.48 -3.02 1.46
CA MET A 96 15.16 -2.34 2.57
C MET A 96 14.26 -2.14 3.80
N GLY A 97 12.98 -2.55 3.74
CA GLY A 97 12.01 -2.37 4.83
C GLY A 97 11.54 -0.93 5.01
N LYS A 98 11.73 -0.08 3.99
CA LYS A 98 11.44 1.37 4.07
C LYS A 98 10.13 1.71 3.36
N SER A 99 9.44 2.72 3.86
CA SER A 99 8.26 3.29 3.21
C SER A 99 8.68 4.29 2.11
N VAL A 100 7.87 4.40 1.06
CA VAL A 100 8.08 5.38 -0.02
C VAL A 100 6.84 6.26 -0.18
N ILE A 101 7.03 7.56 -0.29
CA ILE A 101 5.98 8.53 -0.59
C ILE A 101 6.30 9.21 -1.91
N PHE A 102 5.35 9.26 -2.83
CA PHE A 102 5.46 10.01 -4.07
C PHE A 102 4.58 11.25 -4.02
N VAL A 103 5.18 12.41 -4.24
CA VAL A 103 4.46 13.68 -4.46
C VAL A 103 4.39 13.92 -5.95
N ALA A 104 3.21 14.23 -6.46
CA ALA A 104 3.00 14.51 -7.88
C ALA A 104 2.05 15.70 -8.03
N HIS A 105 2.24 16.46 -9.10
CA HIS A 105 1.25 17.42 -9.54
C HIS A 105 0.00 16.70 -10.05
N GLU A 106 -1.11 17.42 -10.13
CA GLU A 106 -2.31 16.90 -10.74
C GLU A 106 -2.37 17.23 -12.23
N ARG A 107 -2.98 16.33 -12.99
CA ARG A 107 -3.35 16.53 -14.38
C ARG A 107 -4.84 16.27 -14.54
N GLU A 108 -5.53 17.19 -15.18
CA GLU A 108 -6.91 16.98 -15.62
C GLU A 108 -6.92 16.11 -16.88
N GLU A 109 -7.66 15.01 -16.82
CA GLU A 109 -8.00 14.16 -17.96
C GLU A 109 -9.50 14.27 -18.23
N LYS A 110 -9.86 14.47 -19.51
CA LYS A 110 -11.25 14.43 -19.94
C LYS A 110 -11.62 12.99 -20.29
N VAL A 111 -12.64 12.46 -19.61
CA VAL A 111 -13.20 11.14 -19.86
C VAL A 111 -14.67 11.33 -20.23
N GLY A 112 -14.95 11.47 -21.53
CA GLY A 112 -16.27 11.87 -21.99
C GLY A 112 -16.57 13.33 -21.63
N GLU A 113 -17.70 13.56 -20.96
CA GLU A 113 -18.11 14.88 -20.45
C GLU A 113 -17.50 15.19 -19.07
N ASP A 114 -16.96 14.18 -18.37
CA ASP A 114 -16.43 14.33 -17.02
C ASP A 114 -14.94 14.69 -17.02
N LYS A 115 -14.57 15.48 -16.01
CA LYS A 115 -13.16 15.77 -15.68
C LYS A 115 -12.70 14.87 -14.55
N GLN A 116 -11.66 14.09 -14.79
CA GLN A 116 -11.01 13.28 -13.77
C GLN A 116 -9.62 13.82 -13.49
N ILE A 117 -9.25 13.84 -12.21
CA ILE A 117 -7.93 14.24 -11.75
C ILE A 117 -7.07 12.98 -11.59
N ARG A 118 -5.84 13.06 -12.10
CA ARG A 118 -4.82 12.01 -12.02
C ARG A 118 -3.49 12.61 -11.60
N PRO A 119 -2.61 11.84 -10.93
CA PRO A 119 -1.26 12.30 -10.68
C PRO A 119 -0.51 12.41 -12.01
N GLU A 120 0.23 13.50 -12.19
CA GLU A 120 1.04 13.77 -13.37
C GLU A 120 2.29 12.89 -13.35
N ILE A 121 2.10 11.65 -13.82
CA ILE A 121 3.14 10.63 -13.91
C ILE A 121 3.11 10.11 -15.34
N GLY A 122 4.26 10.14 -16.02
CA GLY A 122 4.31 9.91 -17.46
C GLY A 122 3.95 8.47 -17.87
N GLY A 123 3.03 8.33 -18.82
CA GLY A 123 2.78 7.08 -19.57
C GLY A 123 2.26 5.90 -18.74
N SER A 124 2.49 4.68 -19.22
CA SER A 124 2.02 3.44 -18.58
C SER A 124 2.55 3.23 -17.16
N SER A 125 3.68 3.86 -16.82
CA SER A 125 4.28 3.83 -15.48
C SER A 125 3.33 4.32 -14.38
N ALA A 126 2.41 5.24 -14.68
CA ALA A 126 1.41 5.72 -13.73
C ALA A 126 0.43 4.62 -13.30
N GLY A 127 -0.06 3.84 -14.27
CA GLY A 127 -1.01 2.76 -14.01
C GLY A 127 -0.39 1.62 -13.18
N ASP A 128 0.87 1.31 -13.42
CA ASP A 128 1.60 0.31 -12.62
C ASP A 128 1.90 0.83 -11.21
N LEU A 129 2.33 2.09 -11.07
CA LEU A 129 2.53 2.71 -9.77
C LEU A 129 1.26 2.63 -8.92
N ILE A 130 0.12 3.04 -9.47
CA ILE A 130 -1.16 3.06 -8.76
C ILE A 130 -1.55 1.66 -8.23
N LYS A 131 -1.22 0.59 -8.97
CA LYS A 131 -1.48 -0.78 -8.53
C LYS A 131 -0.65 -1.17 -7.31
N GLU A 132 0.63 -0.81 -7.32
CA GLU A 132 1.57 -1.15 -6.25
C GLU A 132 1.43 -0.26 -5.00
N LEU A 133 0.84 0.94 -5.13
CA LEU A 133 0.67 1.84 -3.97
C LEU A 133 -0.37 1.32 -2.98
N ASP A 134 -0.08 1.40 -1.69
CA ASP A 134 -1.06 1.10 -0.64
C ASP A 134 -2.12 2.19 -0.48
N LEU A 135 -1.68 3.45 -0.61
CA LEU A 135 -2.47 4.65 -0.40
C LEU A 135 -2.30 5.60 -1.58
N VAL A 136 -3.41 6.16 -2.06
CA VAL A 136 -3.43 7.24 -3.05
C VAL A 136 -4.36 8.31 -2.53
N GLY A 137 -3.82 9.50 -2.28
CA GLY A 137 -4.58 10.61 -1.69
C GLY A 137 -4.38 11.92 -2.43
N TYR A 138 -5.43 12.75 -2.41
CA TYR A 138 -5.45 14.06 -3.07
C TYR A 138 -5.64 15.14 -2.01
N MET A 139 -4.74 16.12 -2.05
CA MET A 139 -4.78 17.26 -1.15
C MET A 139 -5.53 18.41 -1.82
N GLU A 140 -6.49 18.99 -1.10
CA GLU A 140 -7.21 20.22 -1.49
C GLU A 140 -6.93 21.32 -0.47
N ALA A 141 -6.76 22.55 -0.95
CA ALA A 141 -6.66 23.74 -0.11
C ALA A 141 -7.85 24.67 -0.39
N ILE A 142 -8.68 24.91 0.64
CA ILE A 142 -9.75 25.92 0.62
C ILE A 142 -9.34 27.03 1.59
N GLY A 143 -8.82 28.13 1.05
CA GLY A 143 -8.19 29.18 1.85
C GLY A 143 -6.96 28.66 2.59
N LYS A 144 -6.94 28.80 3.93
CA LYS A 144 -5.87 28.26 4.79
C LYS A 144 -6.10 26.78 5.18
N ASN A 145 -7.30 26.25 4.96
CA ASN A 145 -7.65 24.89 5.35
C ASN A 145 -7.19 23.91 4.28
N ARG A 146 -6.19 23.09 4.63
CA ARG A 146 -5.67 22.02 3.78
C ARG A 146 -6.22 20.67 4.24
N THR A 147 -6.83 19.93 3.34
CA THR A 147 -7.34 18.58 3.64
C THR A 147 -6.78 17.59 2.64
N ILE A 148 -6.66 16.34 3.05
CA ILE A 148 -6.33 15.23 2.17
C ILE A 148 -7.39 14.14 2.31
N SER A 149 -7.76 13.52 1.19
CA SER A 149 -8.64 12.37 1.16
C SER A 149 -7.97 11.22 0.41
N PHE A 150 -8.10 10.02 0.96
CA PHE A 150 -7.61 8.77 0.35
C PHE A 150 -8.76 7.93 -0.21
N ASP A 151 -10.01 8.35 -0.02
CA ASP A 151 -11.17 7.58 -0.45
C ASP A 151 -11.36 7.69 -1.97
N PRO A 152 -11.75 6.60 -2.64
CA PRO A 152 -12.17 6.66 -4.03
C PRO A 152 -13.34 7.62 -4.21
N CYS A 153 -13.31 8.47 -5.23
CA CYS A 153 -14.44 9.31 -5.61
C CYS A 153 -14.51 9.50 -7.13
N GLU A 154 -15.57 10.14 -7.62
CA GLU A 154 -15.76 10.40 -9.05
C GLU A 154 -14.70 11.36 -9.61
N LYS A 155 -14.24 12.32 -8.80
CA LYS A 155 -13.31 13.37 -9.21
C LYS A 155 -11.87 12.86 -9.34
N PHE A 156 -11.44 11.91 -8.51
CA PHE A 156 -10.05 11.43 -8.48
C PHE A 156 -9.95 9.97 -8.01
N TYR A 157 -8.87 9.31 -8.43
CA TYR A 157 -8.59 7.92 -8.03
C TYR A 157 -7.98 7.85 -6.63
N GLY A 158 -8.80 7.74 -5.58
CA GLY A 158 -8.33 7.47 -4.22
C GLY A 158 -8.12 5.98 -3.96
N LYS A 159 -7.18 5.66 -3.06
CA LYS A 159 -6.99 4.30 -2.52
C LYS A 159 -6.76 4.38 -1.01
N ASN A 160 -7.64 3.74 -0.26
CA ASN A 160 -7.62 3.71 1.21
C ASN A 160 -7.67 2.25 1.72
N THR A 161 -6.51 1.60 1.79
CA THR A 161 -6.39 0.18 2.19
C THR A 161 -6.44 -0.06 3.69
N CYS A 162 -6.33 0.99 4.52
CA CYS A 162 -6.31 0.88 5.99
C CYS A 162 -7.44 1.64 6.68
N ASN A 163 -8.53 1.92 5.97
CA ASN A 163 -9.73 2.55 6.52
C ASN A 163 -9.44 3.86 7.28
N LEU A 164 -8.55 4.69 6.72
CA LEU A 164 -8.31 6.05 7.22
C LEU A 164 -9.61 6.86 7.16
N PRO A 165 -9.76 7.89 8.01
CA PRO A 165 -10.86 8.83 7.88
C PRO A 165 -10.96 9.40 6.46
N SER A 166 -12.19 9.51 5.95
CA SER A 166 -12.46 9.95 4.58
C SER A 166 -11.83 11.29 4.22
N ARG A 167 -11.71 12.18 5.20
CA ARG A 167 -11.06 13.48 5.06
C ARG A 167 -10.22 13.80 6.29
N LEU A 168 -8.94 14.04 6.06
CA LEU A 168 -7.97 14.38 7.10
C LEU A 168 -7.56 15.84 6.94
N GLN A 169 -7.68 16.60 8.03
CA GLN A 169 -7.19 17.98 8.08
C GLN A 169 -5.66 17.96 8.24
N ILE A 170 -4.95 18.62 7.34
CA ILE A 170 -3.51 18.85 7.48
C ILE A 170 -3.32 19.99 8.48
N PRO A 171 -2.58 19.77 9.58
CA PRO A 171 -2.33 20.81 10.58
C PRO A 171 -1.58 22.00 10.00
N VAL A 172 -1.94 23.20 10.46
CA VAL A 172 -1.18 24.42 10.18
C VAL A 172 -0.03 24.50 11.18
N LEU A 173 1.21 24.49 10.68
CA LEU A 173 2.40 24.50 11.55
C LEU A 173 2.86 25.90 11.95
N ILE A 174 2.33 26.93 11.31
CA ILE A 174 2.78 28.32 11.46
C ILE A 174 1.55 29.19 11.74
N ASP A 175 1.57 29.90 12.86
CA ASP A 175 0.48 30.82 13.20
C ASP A 175 0.48 32.08 12.31
N GLU A 176 -0.54 32.94 12.48
CA GLU A 176 -0.65 34.19 11.72
C GLU A 176 0.48 35.19 12.01
N LYS A 177 1.23 34.99 13.10
CA LYS A 177 2.37 35.81 13.51
C LYS A 177 3.70 35.24 13.02
N GLY A 178 3.70 34.11 12.32
CA GLY A 178 4.91 33.45 11.80
C GLY A 178 5.61 32.52 12.78
N ASN A 179 5.04 32.24 13.95
CA ASN A 179 5.62 31.34 14.93
C ASN A 179 5.30 29.88 14.58
N VAL A 180 6.29 29.01 14.78
CA VAL A 180 6.11 27.56 14.61
C VAL A 180 5.34 27.00 15.80
N THR A 181 4.12 26.50 15.57
CA THR A 181 3.21 25.98 16.59
C THR A 181 3.07 24.46 16.57
N GLY A 182 3.64 23.79 15.57
CA GLY A 182 3.54 22.34 15.42
C GLY A 182 4.75 21.73 14.72
N GLN A 183 4.76 20.39 14.67
CA GLN A 183 5.80 19.61 14.00
C GLN A 183 5.31 19.08 12.66
N ASN A 184 6.22 18.98 11.68
CA ASN A 184 5.90 18.39 10.37
C ASN A 184 5.89 16.85 10.42
N ASN A 185 4.89 16.28 11.11
CA ASN A 185 4.78 14.83 11.35
C ASN A 185 3.51 14.20 10.74
N PHE A 186 2.75 14.95 9.94
CA PHE A 186 1.47 14.50 9.39
C PHE A 186 1.58 13.16 8.66
N MET A 187 2.48 13.05 7.67
CA MET A 187 2.66 11.80 6.91
C MET A 187 3.24 10.67 7.77
N SER A 188 4.08 10.98 8.75
CA SER A 188 4.59 9.99 9.70
C SER A 188 3.46 9.35 10.51
N ASN A 189 2.47 10.14 10.92
CA ASN A 189 1.30 9.64 11.63
C ASN A 189 0.44 8.75 10.72
N ILE A 190 0.27 9.11 9.44
CA ILE A 190 -0.46 8.27 8.46
C ILE A 190 0.24 6.92 8.28
N ILE A 191 1.56 6.91 8.09
CA ILE A 191 2.34 5.67 7.96
C ILE A 191 2.23 4.84 9.23
N LYS A 192 2.30 5.46 10.41
CA LYS A 192 2.16 4.77 11.69
C LYS A 192 0.79 4.09 11.81
N THR A 193 -0.29 4.80 11.52
CA THR A 193 -1.65 4.23 11.51
C THR A 193 -1.77 3.06 10.54
N TYR A 194 -1.18 3.19 9.35
CA TYR A 194 -1.14 2.11 8.36
C TYR A 194 -0.36 0.87 8.88
N LYS A 195 0.81 1.07 9.50
CA LYS A 195 1.59 -0.03 10.09
C LYS A 195 0.88 -0.71 11.25
N GLU A 196 0.21 0.06 12.12
CA GLU A 196 -0.61 -0.49 13.22
C GLU A 196 -1.78 -1.31 12.69
N TYR A 197 -2.42 -0.84 11.61
CA TYR A 197 -3.50 -1.58 10.96
C TYR A 197 -3.00 -2.89 10.34
N GLN A 198 -1.87 -2.86 9.65
CA GLN A 198 -1.24 -4.08 9.12
C GLN A 198 -0.89 -5.08 10.23
N ALA A 199 -0.30 -4.62 11.33
CA ALA A 199 0.04 -5.48 12.46
C ALA A 199 -1.20 -6.19 13.04
N LYS A 200 -2.32 -5.46 13.17
CA LYS A 200 -3.61 -6.05 13.59
C LYS A 200 -4.14 -7.07 12.59
N GLN A 201 -4.00 -6.84 11.29
CA GLN A 201 -4.38 -7.83 10.28
C GLN A 201 -3.52 -9.09 10.37
N THR A 202 -2.20 -8.94 10.50
CA THR A 202 -1.28 -10.08 10.68
C THR A 202 -1.60 -10.87 11.94
N GLU A 203 -1.88 -10.19 13.06
CA GLU A 203 -2.28 -10.85 14.30
C GLU A 203 -3.58 -11.66 14.12
N LEU A 204 -4.58 -11.08 13.45
CA LEU A 204 -5.84 -11.75 13.17
C LEU A 204 -5.67 -12.96 12.24
N SER A 205 -4.77 -12.86 11.25
CA SER A 205 -4.38 -13.99 10.39
C SER A 205 -3.69 -15.10 11.18
N ASN A 206 -2.76 -14.76 12.08
CA ASN A 206 -2.08 -15.75 12.93
C ASN A 206 -3.06 -16.44 13.90
N GLN A 207 -3.99 -15.69 14.48
CA GLN A 207 -5.07 -16.25 15.32
C GLN A 207 -5.97 -17.18 14.52
N TYR A 208 -6.30 -16.83 13.28
CA TYR A 208 -7.05 -17.69 12.37
C TYR A 208 -6.29 -18.98 12.05
N GLU A 209 -5.00 -18.91 11.74
CA GLU A 209 -4.18 -20.10 11.44
C GLU A 209 -4.10 -21.04 12.65
N SER A 210 -3.84 -20.50 13.85
CA SER A 210 -3.81 -21.28 15.09
C SER A 210 -5.16 -21.91 15.40
N LEU A 211 -6.26 -21.18 15.21
CA LEU A 211 -7.62 -21.71 15.35
C LEU A 211 -7.87 -22.85 14.36
N MET A 212 -7.46 -22.69 13.10
CA MET A 212 -7.62 -23.71 12.06
C MET A 212 -6.77 -24.96 12.31
N GLU A 213 -5.58 -24.81 12.90
CA GLU A 213 -4.74 -25.94 13.32
C GLU A 213 -5.41 -26.71 14.46
N GLY A 214 -5.87 -26.04 15.51
CA GLY A 214 -6.61 -26.67 16.61
C GLY A 214 -7.90 -27.37 16.14
N ILE A 215 -8.64 -26.75 15.21
CA ILE A 215 -9.83 -27.37 14.59
C ILE A 215 -9.44 -28.67 13.87
N LYS A 216 -8.34 -28.67 13.10
CA LYS A 216 -7.88 -29.88 12.39
C LYS A 216 -7.46 -30.98 13.36
N GLU A 217 -6.76 -30.65 14.44
CA GLU A 217 -6.37 -31.60 15.48
C GLU A 217 -7.60 -32.22 16.16
N THR A 218 -8.58 -31.41 16.57
CA THR A 218 -9.82 -31.91 17.17
C THR A 218 -10.58 -32.81 16.20
N ILE A 219 -10.71 -32.42 14.93
CA ILE A 219 -11.38 -33.24 13.90
C ILE A 219 -10.63 -34.57 13.66
N ALA A 220 -9.30 -34.60 13.77
CA ALA A 220 -8.53 -35.83 13.62
C ALA A 220 -8.84 -36.89 14.68
N THR A 221 -9.35 -36.48 15.86
CA THR A 221 -9.77 -37.40 16.92
C THR A 221 -11.11 -38.09 16.65
N VAL A 222 -11.86 -37.63 15.64
CA VAL A 222 -13.16 -38.20 15.27
C VAL A 222 -12.99 -39.58 14.63
N ASN A 223 -13.54 -40.59 15.29
CA ASN A 223 -13.47 -42.00 14.88
C ASN A 223 -14.83 -42.72 14.93
N ASP A 224 -15.84 -42.14 15.56
CA ASP A 224 -17.16 -42.72 15.74
C ASP A 224 -18.27 -41.65 15.79
N VAL A 225 -19.53 -42.09 15.90
CA VAL A 225 -20.72 -41.21 15.91
C VAL A 225 -20.73 -40.29 17.14
N GLU A 226 -20.24 -40.76 18.29
CA GLU A 226 -20.27 -40.00 19.54
C GLU A 226 -19.24 -38.87 19.52
N SER A 227 -17.99 -39.18 19.14
CA SER A 227 -16.93 -38.21 18.91
C SER A 227 -17.28 -37.21 17.81
N ALA A 228 -17.92 -37.64 16.72
CA ALA A 228 -18.36 -36.73 15.65
C ALA A 228 -19.38 -35.69 16.14
N ASN A 229 -20.36 -36.09 16.94
CA ASN A 229 -21.37 -35.18 17.47
C ASN A 229 -20.81 -34.27 18.58
N LYS A 230 -19.92 -34.80 19.42
CA LYS A 230 -19.23 -34.01 20.45
C LYS A 230 -18.36 -32.91 19.82
N VAL A 231 -17.56 -33.26 18.83
CA VAL A 231 -16.74 -32.30 18.09
C VAL A 231 -17.61 -31.30 17.32
N ALA A 232 -18.76 -31.72 16.78
CA ALA A 232 -19.70 -30.79 16.14
C ALA A 232 -20.25 -29.74 17.13
N GLU A 233 -20.53 -30.14 18.37
CA GLU A 233 -20.96 -29.25 19.44
C GLU A 233 -19.83 -28.30 19.87
N GLU A 234 -18.63 -28.82 20.11
CA GLU A 234 -17.44 -28.03 20.46
C GLU A 234 -17.14 -26.96 19.38
N LEU A 235 -17.12 -27.36 18.10
CA LEU A 235 -16.94 -26.45 16.95
C LEU A 235 -18.06 -25.42 16.80
N SER A 236 -19.27 -25.70 17.32
CA SER A 236 -20.38 -24.75 17.29
C SER A 236 -20.22 -23.60 18.29
N THR A 237 -19.44 -23.85 19.36
CA THR A 237 -19.15 -22.90 20.45
C THR A 237 -17.83 -22.14 20.29
N LEU A 238 -16.94 -22.61 19.41
CA LEU A 238 -15.67 -21.96 19.10
C LEU A 238 -15.87 -20.56 18.48
N GLY A 239 -14.96 -19.65 18.84
CA GLY A 239 -14.93 -18.29 18.31
C GLY A 239 -14.85 -18.27 16.78
N HIS A 240 -15.55 -17.32 16.17
CA HIS A 240 -15.60 -17.17 14.71
C HIS A 240 -14.58 -16.13 14.24
N ILE A 241 -13.62 -16.55 13.43
CA ILE A 241 -12.68 -15.66 12.74
C ILE A 241 -12.78 -15.97 11.24
N PHE A 242 -13.01 -14.95 10.43
CA PHE A 242 -13.19 -15.05 8.97
C PHE A 242 -14.16 -16.17 8.54
N ASP A 243 -13.70 -17.21 7.87
CA ASP A 243 -14.50 -18.34 7.41
C ASP A 243 -14.28 -19.63 8.25
N SER A 244 -13.67 -19.51 9.44
CA SER A 244 -13.24 -20.66 10.26
C SER A 244 -14.36 -21.66 10.53
N LYS A 245 -15.58 -21.17 10.77
CA LYS A 245 -16.77 -22.00 11.02
C LYS A 245 -17.20 -22.81 9.80
N LEU A 246 -17.12 -22.20 8.61
CA LEU A 246 -17.45 -22.88 7.35
C LEU A 246 -16.40 -23.96 7.07
N GLN A 247 -15.11 -23.62 7.21
CA GLN A 247 -14.01 -24.57 7.02
C GLN A 247 -14.09 -25.74 8.01
N ALA A 248 -14.36 -25.46 9.29
CA ALA A 248 -14.57 -26.48 10.32
C ALA A 248 -15.70 -27.46 9.94
N GLY A 249 -16.84 -26.94 9.48
CA GLY A 249 -17.96 -27.76 9.04
C GLY A 249 -17.64 -28.62 7.81
N LEU A 250 -16.89 -28.08 6.85
CA LEU A 250 -16.46 -28.82 5.65
C LEU A 250 -15.45 -29.92 6.01
N LEU A 251 -14.45 -29.60 6.85
CA LEU A 251 -13.44 -30.55 7.31
C LEU A 251 -14.06 -31.67 8.15
N LEU A 252 -15.00 -31.35 9.06
CA LEU A 252 -15.68 -32.35 9.86
C LEU A 252 -16.55 -33.26 8.99
N ASN A 253 -17.34 -32.70 8.07
CA ASN A 253 -18.15 -33.52 7.16
C ASN A 253 -17.26 -34.43 6.30
N LYS A 254 -16.13 -33.92 5.80
CA LYS A 254 -15.17 -34.72 5.04
C LYS A 254 -14.64 -35.89 5.89
N ARG A 255 -14.19 -35.62 7.11
CA ARG A 255 -13.70 -36.65 8.04
C ARG A 255 -14.78 -37.68 8.36
N CYS A 256 -16.00 -37.23 8.68
CA CYS A 256 -17.13 -38.10 8.96
C CYS A 256 -17.47 -39.01 7.77
N ASN A 257 -17.46 -38.48 6.54
CA ASN A 257 -17.68 -39.28 5.33
C ASN A 257 -16.58 -40.36 5.14
N GLU A 258 -15.31 -40.05 5.44
CA GLU A 258 -14.20 -41.00 5.36
C GLU A 258 -14.34 -42.19 6.32
N ILE A 259 -14.97 -41.98 7.48
CA ILE A 259 -15.24 -43.02 8.47
C ILE A 259 -16.66 -43.63 8.36
N GLY A 260 -17.40 -43.32 7.29
CA GLY A 260 -18.72 -43.93 7.02
C GLY A 260 -19.87 -43.32 7.82
N LEU A 261 -19.79 -42.04 8.19
CA LEU A 261 -20.87 -41.30 8.85
C LEU A 261 -21.47 -40.27 7.89
N LYS A 262 -22.77 -39.98 8.04
CA LYS A 262 -23.49 -38.94 7.30
C LYS A 262 -24.14 -37.93 8.24
N PHE A 263 -24.21 -36.67 7.81
CA PHE A 263 -24.91 -35.63 8.57
C PHE A 263 -26.42 -35.67 8.30
N ASN A 264 -27.22 -35.91 9.34
CA ASN A 264 -28.67 -35.87 9.28
C ASN A 264 -29.16 -34.42 9.39
N LYS A 265 -29.63 -33.85 8.28
CA LYS A 265 -30.10 -32.46 8.21
C LYS A 265 -31.33 -32.17 9.11
N LEU A 266 -32.15 -33.18 9.40
CA LEU A 266 -33.34 -33.03 10.24
C LEU A 266 -32.99 -33.02 11.72
N LYS A 267 -32.11 -33.93 12.14
CA LYS A 267 -31.67 -34.05 13.54
C LYS A 267 -30.51 -33.13 13.89
N LYS A 268 -29.83 -32.57 12.88
CA LYS A 268 -28.60 -31.77 12.99
C LYS A 268 -27.45 -32.52 13.70
N THR A 269 -27.40 -33.83 13.51
CA THR A 269 -26.40 -34.72 14.11
C THR A 269 -25.83 -35.67 13.06
N TYR A 270 -24.63 -36.19 13.31
CA TYR A 270 -24.05 -37.28 12.53
C TYR A 270 -24.67 -38.62 12.94
N GLU A 271 -24.89 -39.50 11.97
CA GLU A 271 -25.35 -40.88 12.12
C GLU A 271 -24.58 -41.79 11.16
N ALA A 272 -24.64 -43.12 11.34
CA ALA A 272 -24.03 -44.06 10.41
C ALA A 272 -24.61 -43.88 8.99
N ALA A 273 -23.74 -43.93 7.98
CA ALA A 273 -24.10 -43.71 6.57
C ALA A 273 -25.09 -44.76 6.04
#